data_AF-A0A3P8MM25-F1
#
_entry.id   AF-A0A3P8MM25-F1
#
_cell.length_a   1.000
_cell.length_b   1.000
_cell.length_c   1.000
_cell.angle_alpha   90.00
_cell.angle_beta   90.00
_cell.angle_gamma   90.00
#
_symmetry.space_group_name_H-M   'P 1'
#
loop_
_entity.id
_entity.type
_entity.pdbx_description
1 polymer ?
#
loop_
_entity_poly.entity_id
_entity_poly.type
_entity_poly.pdbx_seq_one_letter_code
_entity_poly.pdbx_strand_id
1 'polypeptide(L)'
;MIFAPAFQPIKDVGTGSFVAAEVLARWYDEGRVLTPSSLSSPPYWGLVDMEMARFIQDNLHYCLDLYPALFLNVSEHTLQSDVIFKAWWRVVRDIAKNHSLNRHG
;
A
#
# COMPACT_ATOMS: atom_id res chain seq x y z
N MET A 1 6.25 17.90 -3.70
CA MET A 1 5.80 16.71 -2.96
C MET A 1 5.61 15.50 -3.88
N ILE A 2 6.28 14.37 -3.57
CA ILE A 2 6.23 13.09 -4.30
C ILE A 2 5.68 12.02 -3.37
N PHE A 3 4.69 11.23 -3.79
CA PHE A 3 4.18 10.11 -3.01
C PHE A 3 5.22 8.98 -2.94
N ALA A 4 5.55 8.51 -1.74
CA ALA A 4 6.63 7.56 -1.50
C ALA A 4 6.27 6.59 -0.36
N PRO A 5 5.46 5.55 -0.60
CA PRO A 5 5.02 4.63 0.43
C PRO A 5 6.17 4.03 1.26
N ALA A 6 5.99 3.93 2.57
CA ALA A 6 6.91 3.28 3.48
C ALA A 6 6.36 1.93 3.94
N PHE A 7 7.23 0.94 4.13
CA PHE A 7 6.85 -0.38 4.62
C PHE A 7 7.24 -0.51 6.08
N GLN A 8 6.26 -0.78 6.95
CA GLN A 8 6.49 -1.11 8.36
C GLN A 8 6.42 -2.63 8.52
N PRO A 9 7.56 -3.31 8.75
CA PRO A 9 7.58 -4.76 8.84
C PRO A 9 6.84 -5.27 10.09
N ILE A 10 6.13 -6.38 9.93
CA ILE A 10 5.43 -7.10 10.99
C ILE A 10 6.19 -8.40 11.25
N LYS A 11 6.50 -8.66 12.52
CA LYS A 11 7.25 -9.85 12.96
C LYS A 11 6.35 -10.81 13.73
N ASP A 12 6.58 -12.09 13.52
CA ASP A 12 6.13 -13.12 14.44
C ASP A 12 6.97 -13.06 15.72
N VAL A 13 6.30 -13.00 16.88
CA VAL A 13 6.98 -12.80 18.18
C VAL A 13 7.71 -14.07 18.64
N GLY A 14 7.21 -15.26 18.29
CA GLY A 14 7.80 -16.52 18.72
C GLY A 14 9.08 -16.89 17.96
N THR A 15 9.11 -16.56 16.67
CA THR A 15 10.20 -16.93 15.74
C THR A 15 11.12 -15.75 15.39
N GLY A 16 10.65 -14.52 15.57
CA GLY A 16 11.36 -13.30 15.18
C GLY A 16 11.37 -13.03 13.66
N SER A 17 10.77 -13.90 12.85
CA SER A 17 10.71 -13.78 11.39
C SER A 17 9.76 -12.66 10.96
N PHE A 18 10.10 -11.97 9.87
CA PHE A 18 9.17 -11.05 9.22
C PHE A 18 8.10 -11.85 8.47
N VAL A 19 6.83 -11.58 8.80
CA VAL A 19 5.69 -12.30 8.24
C VAL A 19 4.84 -11.45 7.30
N ALA A 20 4.92 -10.13 7.44
CA ALA A 20 4.20 -9.18 6.60
C ALA A 20 4.83 -7.78 6.68
N ALA A 21 4.24 -6.82 5.98
CA ALA A 21 4.43 -5.40 6.22
C ALA A 21 3.10 -4.64 6.10
N GLU A 22 2.94 -3.58 6.90
CA GLU A 22 1.93 -2.55 6.65
C GLU A 22 2.52 -1.48 5.73
N VAL A 23 1.79 -1.10 4.68
CA VAL A 23 2.21 -0.06 3.76
C VAL A 23 1.57 1.27 4.15
N LEU A 24 2.42 2.25 4.43
CA LEU A 24 2.03 3.53 5.01
C LEU A 24 2.26 4.67 4.03
N ALA A 25 1.24 5.51 3.86
CA ALA A 25 1.33 6.73 3.07
C ALA A 25 2.42 7.67 3.63
N ARG A 26 3.34 8.08 2.77
CA ARG A 26 4.35 9.11 3.04
C ARG A 26 4.54 9.93 1.79
N TRP A 27 5.08 11.12 1.97
CA TRP A 27 5.49 11.97 0.87
C TRP A 27 6.88 12.51 1.08
N TYR A 28 7.63 12.69 -0.01
CA TYR A 28 8.90 13.38 0.00
C TYR A 28 8.71 14.82 -0.48
N ASP A 29 9.21 15.78 0.30
CA ASP A 29 9.16 17.20 -0.03
C ASP A 29 10.43 17.89 0.46
N GLU A 30 11.22 18.44 -0.45
CA GLU A 30 12.45 19.20 -0.16
C GLU A 30 13.39 18.57 0.88
N GLY A 31 13.73 17.29 0.73
CA GLY A 31 14.61 16.60 1.68
C GLY A 31 13.92 16.03 2.92
N ARG A 32 12.62 16.24 3.07
CA ARG A 32 11.85 15.78 4.23
C ARG A 32 10.88 14.68 3.85
N VAL A 33 10.71 13.72 4.75
CA VAL A 33 9.64 12.73 4.67
C VAL A 33 8.47 13.22 5.52
N LEU A 34 7.34 13.44 4.88
CA LEU A 34 6.09 13.88 5.47
C LEU A 34 5.21 12.67 5.80
N THR A 35 4.61 12.70 6.98
CA THR A 35 3.58 11.77 7.43
C THR A 35 2.19 12.35 7.15
N PRO A 36 1.13 11.53 7.16
CA PRO A 36 -0.25 12.03 7.11
C PRO A 36 -0.53 13.17 8.09
N SER A 37 -0.01 13.06 9.32
CA SER A 37 -0.22 14.04 10.38
C SER A 37 0.57 15.34 10.20
N SER A 38 1.57 15.37 9.31
CA SER A 38 2.37 16.58 9.05
C SER A 38 1.86 17.40 7.86
N LEU A 39 0.83 16.93 7.15
CA LEU A 39 0.24 17.68 6.05
C LEU A 39 -0.60 18.84 6.59
N SER A 40 -0.50 20.01 5.97
CA SER A 40 -1.24 21.21 6.36
C SER A 40 -2.76 21.08 6.16
N SER A 41 -3.17 20.16 5.29
CA SER A 41 -4.56 19.79 5.05
C SER A 41 -4.66 18.29 4.73
N PRO A 42 -5.76 17.63 5.11
CA PRO A 42 -5.94 16.22 4.80
C PRO A 42 -6.05 16.03 3.27
N PRO A 43 -5.29 15.10 2.68
CA PRO A 43 -5.40 14.81 1.27
C PRO A 43 -6.75 14.13 0.99
N TYR A 44 -7.14 14.09 -0.28
CA TYR A 44 -8.26 13.27 -0.68
C TYR A 44 -7.87 11.78 -0.63
N TRP A 45 -8.21 11.11 0.48
CA TRP A 45 -7.73 9.77 0.77
C TRP A 45 -8.10 8.71 -0.29
N GLY A 46 -9.22 8.88 -1.01
CA GLY A 46 -9.57 7.96 -2.09
C GLY A 46 -8.57 7.94 -3.24
N LEU A 47 -7.89 9.06 -3.51
CA LEU A 47 -6.81 9.12 -4.49
C LEU A 47 -5.51 8.53 -3.92
N VAL A 48 -5.23 8.76 -2.63
CA VAL A 48 -4.06 8.17 -1.96
C VAL A 48 -4.14 6.64 -1.95
N ASP A 49 -5.32 6.08 -1.68
CA ASP A 49 -5.55 4.62 -1.72
C ASP A 49 -5.31 4.05 -3.13
N MET A 50 -5.70 4.80 -4.17
CA MET A 50 -5.46 4.43 -5.57
C MET A 50 -3.97 4.49 -5.94
N GLU A 51 -3.27 5.55 -5.54
CA GLU A 51 -1.82 5.68 -5.74
C GLU A 51 -1.06 4.57 -5.01
N MET A 52 -1.48 4.24 -3.79
CA MET A 52 -0.93 3.12 -3.02
C MET A 52 -1.09 1.80 -3.76
N ALA A 53 -2.31 1.48 -4.22
CA ALA A 53 -2.58 0.25 -4.94
C ALA A 53 -1.75 0.15 -6.23
N ARG A 54 -1.63 1.24 -7.00
CA ARG A 54 -0.81 1.28 -8.21
C ARG A 54 0.67 1.12 -7.92
N PHE A 55 1.17 1.80 -6.89
CA PHE A 55 2.57 1.65 -6.46
C PHE A 55 2.89 0.18 -6.14
N ILE A 56 2.02 -0.53 -5.43
CA ILE A 56 2.20 -1.96 -5.16
C ILE A 56 2.11 -2.79 -6.43
N GLN A 57 1.18 -2.49 -7.34
CA GLN A 57 1.06 -3.20 -8.62
C GLN A 57 2.36 -3.09 -9.44
N ASP A 58 2.91 -1.88 -9.55
CA ASP A 58 4.12 -1.60 -10.34
C ASP A 58 5.38 -2.23 -9.72
N ASN A 59 5.40 -2.41 -8.39
CA ASN A 59 6.53 -2.94 -7.64
C ASN A 59 6.26 -4.33 -7.03
N LEU A 60 5.27 -5.05 -7.55
CA LEU A 60 4.73 -6.25 -6.89
C LEU A 60 5.80 -7.32 -6.62
N HIS A 61 6.65 -7.60 -7.61
CA HIS A 61 7.73 -8.59 -7.50
C HIS A 61 8.65 -8.29 -6.29
N TYR A 62 9.14 -7.05 -6.21
CA TYR A 62 10.03 -6.61 -5.14
C TYR A 62 9.35 -6.66 -3.77
N CYS A 63 8.07 -6.28 -3.71
CA CYS A 63 7.33 -6.31 -2.44
C CYS A 63 7.15 -7.74 -1.92
N LEU A 64 6.94 -8.71 -2.81
CA LEU A 64 6.73 -10.11 -2.46
C LEU A 64 8.03 -10.84 -2.06
N ASP A 65 9.16 -10.43 -2.63
CA ASP A 65 10.48 -10.96 -2.24
C ASP A 65 10.83 -10.57 -0.79
N LEU A 66 10.37 -9.40 -0.35
CA LEU A 66 10.66 -8.87 0.99
C LEU A 66 9.62 -9.27 2.04
N TYR A 67 8.35 -9.33 1.66
CA TYR A 67 7.24 -9.50 2.59
C TYR A 67 6.24 -10.54 2.07
N PRO A 68 6.01 -11.65 2.80
CA PRO A 68 5.05 -12.68 2.40
C PRO A 68 3.59 -12.20 2.32
N ALA A 69 3.27 -11.11 3.00
CA ALA A 69 1.96 -10.47 2.99
C ALA A 69 2.09 -8.95 3.15
N LEU A 70 1.16 -8.20 2.58
CA LEU A 70 1.08 -6.76 2.67
C LEU A 70 -0.29 -6.36 3.22
N PHE A 71 -0.30 -5.42 4.16
CA PHE A 71 -1.51 -4.79 4.68
C PHE A 71 -1.61 -3.37 4.11
N LEU A 72 -2.75 -3.07 3.48
CA LEU A 72 -3.07 -1.76 2.95
C LEU A 72 -4.22 -1.17 3.75
N ASN A 73 -4.06 0.07 4.19
CA ASN A 73 -5.17 0.87 4.72
C ASN A 73 -6.11 1.25 3.57
N VAL A 74 -7.40 1.36 3.87
CA VAL A 74 -8.43 1.85 2.93
C VAL A 74 -9.29 2.88 3.64
N SER A 75 -9.49 4.02 2.99
CA SER A 75 -10.23 5.14 3.56
C SER A 75 -11.73 5.02 3.34
N GLU A 76 -12.48 5.73 4.19
CA GLU A 76 -13.93 5.89 4.03
C GLU A 76 -14.28 6.51 2.66
N HIS A 77 -13.49 7.46 2.15
CA HIS A 77 -13.69 8.04 0.82
C HIS A 77 -13.67 6.99 -0.30
N THR A 78 -12.80 5.98 -0.20
CA THR A 78 -12.77 4.86 -1.14
C THR A 78 -14.02 4.00 -0.98
N LEU A 79 -14.38 3.66 0.26
CA LEU A 79 -15.49 2.74 0.55
C LEU A 79 -16.87 3.32 0.22
N GLN A 80 -17.07 4.63 0.37
CA GLN A 80 -18.36 5.29 0.14
C GLN A 80 -18.61 5.67 -1.32
N SER A 81 -17.59 5.60 -2.18
CA SER A 81 -17.72 5.93 -3.60
C SER A 81 -17.68 4.66 -4.44
N ASP A 82 -18.82 4.26 -5.01
CA ASP A 82 -18.92 3.11 -5.91
C ASP A 82 -17.90 3.16 -7.06
N VAL A 83 -17.64 4.35 -7.59
CA VAL A 83 -16.71 4.55 -8.71
C VAL A 83 -15.28 4.31 -8.25
N ILE A 84 -14.87 4.93 -7.13
CA ILE A 84 -13.51 4.81 -6.61
C ILE A 84 -13.27 3.39 -6.10
N PHE A 85 -14.21 2.84 -5.33
CA PHE A 85 -14.15 1.46 -4.84
C PHE A 85 -13.97 0.46 -5.97
N LYS A 86 -14.78 0.55 -7.04
CA LYS A 86 -14.66 -0.38 -8.18
C LYS A 86 -13.32 -0.23 -8.91
N ALA A 87 -12.80 0.99 -9.03
CA ALA A 87 -11.49 1.22 -9.63
C ALA A 87 -10.36 0.63 -8.78
N TRP A 88 -10.39 0.90 -7.47
CA TRP A 88 -9.42 0.39 -6.50
C TRP A 88 -9.44 -1.13 -6.42
N TRP A 89 -10.64 -1.71 -6.31
CA TRP A 89 -10.84 -3.16 -6.24
C TRP A 89 -10.28 -3.89 -7.45
N ARG A 90 -10.39 -3.32 -8.66
CA ARG A 90 -9.82 -3.93 -9.86
C ARG A 90 -8.30 -4.06 -9.73
N VAL A 91 -7.61 -3.00 -9.31
CA VAL A 91 -6.15 -3.01 -9.12
C VAL A 91 -5.75 -4.03 -8.04
N VAL A 92 -6.41 -3.99 -6.88
CA VAL A 92 -6.11 -4.92 -5.77
C VAL A 92 -6.37 -6.37 -6.14
N ARG A 93 -7.45 -6.65 -6.86
CA ARG A 93 -7.76 -7.99 -7.35
C ARG A 93 -6.71 -8.49 -8.32
N ASP A 94 -6.21 -7.63 -9.21
CA ASP A 94 -5.19 -8.01 -10.19
C ASP A 94 -3.84 -8.27 -9.49
N ILE A 95 -3.49 -7.49 -8.46
CA ILE A 95 -2.36 -7.76 -7.56
C ILE A 95 -2.50 -9.16 -6.93
N ALA A 96 -3.66 -9.45 -6.33
CA ALA A 96 -3.90 -10.72 -5.63
C ALA A 96 -3.81 -11.93 -6.57
N LYS A 97 -4.31 -11.81 -7.80
CA LYS A 97 -4.20 -12.87 -8.83
C LYS A 97 -2.74 -13.10 -9.23
N ASN A 98 -1.98 -12.05 -9.49
CA ASN A 98 -0.58 -12.16 -9.90
C ASN A 98 0.29 -12.75 -8.78
N HIS A 99 -0.02 -12.44 -7.52
CA HIS A 99 0.62 -13.06 -6.37
C HIS A 99 0.36 -14.57 -6.29
N SER A 100 -0.86 -15.04 -6.58
CA SER A 100 -1.18 -16.47 -6.55
C SER A 100 -0.47 -17.28 -7.64
N LEU A 101 -0.22 -16.70 -8.82
CA LEU A 101 0.49 -17.36 -9.91
C LEU A 101 1.97 -17.58 -9.58
N ASN A 102 2.61 -16.64 -8.88
CA ASN A 102 4.03 -16.74 -8.52
C ASN A 102 4.35 -17.74 -7.41
N ARG A 103 3.35 -18.22 -6.64
CA ARG A 103 3.55 -19.26 -5.61
C ARG A 103 3.49 -20.69 -6.15
N HIS A 104 3.18 -20.87 -7.43
CA HIS A 104 3.03 -22.17 -8.08
C HIS A 104 3.99 -22.38 -9.27
N GLY A 105 4.96 -21.47 -9.45
CA GLY A 105 6.02 -21.54 -10.46
C GLY A 105 7.35 -22.02 -9.90
#